data_AF-D7WFD1-F1
#
_entry.id   AF-D7WFD1-F1
#
_cell.length_a   1.000
_cell.length_b   1.000
_cell.length_c   1.000
_cell.angle_alpha   90.00
_cell.angle_beta   90.00
_cell.angle_gamma   90.00
#
_symmetry.space_group_name_H-M   'P 1'
#
loop_
_entity.id
_entity.type
_entity.pdbx_description
1 polymer ?
#
loop_
_entity_poly.entity_id
_entity_poly.type
_entity_poly.pdbx_seq_one_letter_code
_entity_poly.pdbx_strand_id
1 'polypeptide(L)'
;MSEPNDDHLGEIVPCRFTEADFETGLACMPGWVPAEYRNFLEQHGVVHIAGVDWLSPASAPNSPFSVESGYEQLTQSAEMFGEDPDRWFPVAIFDLDEFALYHLKDDGSTEFGHFHFEDLEYVEGPFPTMTDWMRTYTEEI
;
A
#
# COMPACT_ATOMS: atom_id res chain seq x y z
N MET A 1 -20.58 13.48 -24.14
CA MET A 1 -19.25 13.94 -23.71
C MET A 1 -19.38 14.14 -22.21
N SER A 2 -19.00 13.12 -21.44
CA SER A 2 -19.00 13.19 -19.98
C SER A 2 -17.72 13.91 -19.57
N GLU A 3 -17.86 14.87 -18.66
CA GLU A 3 -16.75 15.61 -18.05
C GLU A 3 -15.82 14.62 -17.32
N PRO A 4 -14.50 14.85 -17.28
CA PRO A 4 -13.63 14.06 -16.43
C PRO A 4 -13.98 14.37 -14.96
N ASN A 5 -14.24 13.33 -14.17
CA ASN A 5 -14.36 13.47 -12.71
C ASN A 5 -13.00 13.92 -12.17
N ASP A 6 -12.89 15.18 -11.79
CA ASP A 6 -11.70 15.84 -11.20
C ASP A 6 -11.47 15.48 -9.71
N ASP A 7 -12.18 14.48 -9.18
CA ASP A 7 -12.25 14.22 -7.73
C ASP A 7 -11.26 13.14 -7.21
N HIS A 8 -10.29 12.68 -8.03
CA HIS A 8 -9.36 11.58 -7.66
C HIS A 8 -7.87 11.93 -7.76
N LEU A 9 -7.53 13.21 -8.00
CA LEU A 9 -6.13 13.62 -8.11
C LEU A 9 -5.44 13.52 -6.75
N GLY A 10 -4.49 12.60 -6.64
CA GLY A 10 -3.64 12.47 -5.45
C GLY A 10 -2.62 13.61 -5.38
N GLU A 11 -2.44 14.19 -4.20
CA GLU A 11 -1.37 15.16 -3.94
C GLU A 11 -0.18 14.42 -3.32
N ILE A 12 0.98 14.52 -3.96
CA ILE A 12 2.24 14.07 -3.34
C ILE A 12 2.63 15.12 -2.31
N VAL A 13 2.56 14.78 -1.03
CA VAL A 13 3.09 15.64 0.05
C VAL A 13 4.51 15.17 0.34
N PRO A 14 5.55 15.93 -0.04
CA PRO A 14 6.92 15.50 0.14
C PRO A 14 7.23 15.35 1.63
N CYS A 15 7.24 14.11 2.11
CA CYS A 15 7.69 13.78 3.45
C CYS A 15 9.13 13.25 3.35
N ARG A 16 10.04 13.85 4.11
CA ARG A 16 11.41 13.33 4.21
C ARG A 16 11.51 12.43 5.41
N PHE A 17 11.73 11.15 5.15
CA PHE A 17 12.05 10.15 6.16
C PHE A 17 13.55 10.13 6.45
N THR A 18 13.91 9.80 7.68
CA THR A 18 15.27 9.49 8.07
C THR A 18 15.56 8.00 7.85
N GLU A 19 16.83 7.60 7.79
CA GLU A 19 17.18 6.18 7.71
C GLU A 19 16.61 5.38 8.89
N ALA A 20 16.56 5.99 10.09
CA ALA A 20 16.00 5.37 11.28
C ALA A 20 14.49 5.10 11.15
N ASP A 21 13.75 5.97 10.45
CA ASP A 21 12.32 5.77 10.16
C ASP A 21 12.16 4.55 9.26
N PHE A 22 13.01 4.37 8.25
CA PHE A 22 12.95 3.18 7.38
C PHE A 22 13.36 1.89 8.11
N GLU A 23 14.46 1.92 8.87
CA GLU A 23 14.94 0.75 9.62
C GLU A 23 13.91 0.25 10.62
N THR A 24 13.19 1.16 11.28
CA THR A 24 12.18 0.81 12.28
C THR A 24 10.83 0.56 11.63
N GLY A 25 10.36 1.48 10.81
CA GLY A 25 9.01 1.49 10.25
C GLY A 25 8.78 0.46 9.15
N LEU A 26 9.84 -0.01 8.46
CA LEU A 26 9.73 -1.10 7.49
C LEU A 26 10.32 -2.42 8.01
N ALA A 27 10.53 -2.56 9.33
CA ALA A 27 11.10 -3.77 9.92
C ALA A 27 10.24 -5.03 9.66
N CYS A 28 8.92 -4.86 9.50
CA CYS A 28 8.00 -5.95 9.17
C CYS A 28 7.94 -6.27 7.67
N MET A 29 8.59 -5.47 6.80
CA MET A 29 8.53 -5.66 5.35
C MET A 29 9.28 -6.92 4.92
N PRO A 30 8.59 -7.91 4.31
CA PRO A 30 9.25 -9.12 3.84
C PRO A 30 10.23 -8.84 2.70
N GLY A 31 11.29 -9.66 2.59
CA GLY A 31 12.31 -9.49 1.55
C GLY A 31 11.83 -9.76 0.11
N TRP A 32 10.62 -10.27 -0.08
CA TRP A 32 9.99 -10.46 -1.39
C TRP A 32 9.29 -9.18 -1.89
N VAL A 33 8.98 -8.23 -1.00
CA VAL A 33 8.36 -6.97 -1.39
C VAL A 33 9.35 -6.20 -2.26
N PRO A 34 8.95 -5.73 -3.45
CA PRO A 34 9.84 -5.00 -4.33
C PRO A 34 10.43 -3.75 -3.66
N ALA A 35 11.72 -3.50 -3.88
CA ALA A 35 12.40 -2.29 -3.40
C ALA A 35 11.79 -0.98 -3.93
N GLU A 36 10.94 -1.07 -4.96
CA GLU A 36 10.12 0.01 -5.49
C GLU A 36 9.39 0.80 -4.40
N TYR A 37 8.78 0.13 -3.43
CA TYR A 37 8.03 0.80 -2.37
C TYR A 37 8.93 1.71 -1.50
N ARG A 38 10.06 1.17 -1.04
CA ARG A 38 11.06 1.95 -0.31
C ARG A 38 11.58 3.11 -1.15
N ASN A 39 11.97 2.84 -2.41
CA ASN A 39 12.48 3.87 -3.32
C ASN A 39 11.46 4.99 -3.57
N PHE A 40 10.18 4.64 -3.63
CA PHE A 40 9.09 5.58 -3.78
C PHE A 40 8.95 6.49 -2.56
N LEU A 41 8.91 5.91 -1.35
CA LEU A 41 8.88 6.67 -0.10
C LEU A 41 10.11 7.57 0.06
N GLU A 42 11.29 7.13 -0.38
CA GLU A 42 12.52 7.95 -0.37
C GLU A 42 12.45 9.16 -1.31
N GLN A 43 11.79 9.01 -2.46
CA GLN A 43 11.69 10.06 -3.48
C GLN A 43 10.54 11.03 -3.24
N HIS A 44 9.39 10.51 -2.81
CA HIS A 44 8.11 11.22 -2.81
C HIS A 44 7.50 11.39 -1.42
N GLY A 45 7.92 10.59 -0.43
CA GLY A 45 7.29 10.56 0.89
C GLY A 45 5.94 9.84 0.88
N VAL A 46 5.02 10.26 1.74
CA VAL A 46 3.64 9.75 1.78
C VAL A 46 2.80 10.52 0.74
N VAL A 47 2.01 9.80 -0.06
CA VAL A 47 1.04 10.43 -0.96
C VAL A 47 -0.31 10.53 -0.27
N HIS A 48 -1.05 11.59 -0.54
CA HIS A 48 -2.44 11.71 -0.13
C HIS A 48 -3.33 11.49 -1.35
N ILE A 49 -4.00 10.33 -1.38
CA ILE A 49 -5.09 10.05 -2.31
C ILE A 49 -6.39 10.20 -1.51
N ALA A 50 -7.39 10.88 -2.06
CA ALA A 50 -8.65 11.09 -1.37
C ALA A 50 -9.30 9.74 -0.99
N GLY A 51 -9.60 9.55 0.29
CA GLY A 51 -10.17 8.31 0.80
C GLY A 51 -9.18 7.17 1.01
N VAL A 52 -7.87 7.45 0.95
CA VAL A 52 -6.81 6.45 1.13
C VAL A 52 -5.83 6.89 2.21
N ASP A 53 -5.71 6.08 3.25
CA ASP A 53 -4.78 6.31 4.35
C ASP A 53 -3.47 5.55 4.11
N TRP A 54 -2.47 6.27 3.64
CA TRP A 54 -1.15 5.70 3.38
C TRP A 54 -0.40 5.38 4.68
N LEU A 55 0.22 4.20 4.70
CA LEU A 55 1.04 3.76 5.82
C LEU A 55 2.40 4.44 5.77
N SER A 56 2.84 4.96 6.91
CA SER A 56 4.07 5.74 6.99
C SER A 56 5.12 5.03 7.86
N PRO A 57 6.37 4.91 7.39
CA PRO A 57 7.46 4.38 8.20
C PRO A 57 7.85 5.30 9.37
N ALA A 58 7.50 6.59 9.33
CA ALA A 58 7.75 7.53 10.42
C ALA A 58 6.64 7.54 11.49
N SER A 59 5.52 6.86 11.25
CA SER A 59 4.46 6.71 12.25
C SER A 59 4.94 5.81 13.39
N ALA A 60 4.60 6.15 14.62
CA ALA A 60 4.87 5.28 15.76
C ALA A 60 4.19 3.90 15.59
N PRO A 61 4.80 2.78 16.01
CA PRO A 61 4.27 1.42 15.86
C PRO A 61 2.79 1.20 16.24
N ASN A 62 2.31 1.94 17.24
CA ASN A 62 0.95 1.86 17.74
C ASN A 62 -0.03 2.86 17.09
N SER A 63 0.44 3.60 16.08
CA SER A 63 -0.38 4.48 15.26
C SER A 63 -1.12 3.66 14.22
N PRO A 64 -2.43 3.91 13.98
CA PRO A 64 -3.17 3.23 12.93
C PRO A 64 -2.58 3.48 11.53
N PHE A 65 -1.80 4.54 11.35
CA PHE A 65 -1.12 4.90 10.10
C PHE A 65 0.33 4.41 10.02
N SER A 66 0.74 3.50 10.90
CA SER A 66 2.05 2.86 10.83
C SER A 66 1.99 1.60 9.96
N VAL A 67 3.09 1.31 9.29
CA VAL A 67 3.22 0.10 8.47
C VAL A 67 3.03 -1.16 9.32
N GLU A 68 3.50 -1.16 10.57
CA GLU A 68 3.33 -2.27 11.51
C GLU A 68 1.85 -2.51 11.84
N SER A 69 1.10 -1.47 12.25
CA SER A 69 -0.33 -1.60 12.54
C SER A 69 -1.13 -2.03 11.30
N GLY A 70 -0.81 -1.48 10.12
CA GLY A 70 -1.46 -1.89 8.88
C GLY A 70 -1.16 -3.34 8.51
N TYR A 71 0.08 -3.80 8.71
CA TYR A 71 0.47 -5.20 8.49
C TYR A 71 -0.25 -6.17 9.43
N GLU A 72 -0.37 -5.81 10.72
CA GLU A 72 -1.15 -6.59 11.69
C GLU A 72 -2.63 -6.68 11.30
N GLN A 73 -3.23 -5.58 10.83
CA GLN A 73 -4.62 -5.54 10.40
C GLN A 73 -4.86 -6.37 9.13
N LEU A 74 -3.97 -6.25 8.15
CA LEU A 74 -4.02 -7.05 6.93
C LEU A 74 -3.86 -8.54 7.24
N THR A 75 -2.94 -8.89 8.14
CA THR A 75 -2.72 -10.29 8.58
C THR A 75 -4.02 -10.88 9.14
N GLN A 76 -4.70 -10.15 10.03
CA GLN A 76 -5.98 -10.56 10.58
C GLN A 76 -7.06 -10.73 9.51
N SER A 77 -7.09 -9.83 8.51
CA SER A 77 -8.04 -9.90 7.39
C SER A 77 -7.78 -11.13 6.53
N ALA A 78 -6.54 -11.34 6.10
CA ALA A 78 -6.14 -12.51 5.32
C ALA A 78 -6.51 -13.82 6.04
N GLU A 79 -6.15 -13.96 7.31
CA GLU A 79 -6.49 -15.14 8.11
C GLU A 79 -8.02 -15.35 8.26
N MET A 80 -8.76 -14.27 8.51
CA MET A 80 -10.21 -14.32 8.68
C MET A 80 -10.93 -14.80 7.42
N PHE A 81 -10.44 -14.41 6.24
CA PHE A 81 -11.03 -14.77 4.96
C PHE A 81 -10.37 -15.98 4.27
N GLY A 82 -9.42 -16.64 4.96
CA GLY A 82 -8.84 -17.92 4.54
C GLY A 82 -7.67 -17.80 3.55
N GLU A 83 -7.11 -16.61 3.40
CA GLU A 83 -5.89 -16.35 2.66
C GLU A 83 -4.63 -16.60 3.49
N ASP A 84 -3.50 -16.84 2.82
CA ASP A 84 -2.19 -17.02 3.47
C ASP A 84 -1.57 -15.64 3.78
N PRO A 85 -1.51 -15.20 5.05
CA PRO A 85 -1.07 -13.84 5.40
C PRO A 85 0.37 -13.53 4.97
N ASP A 86 1.24 -14.54 4.85
CA ASP A 86 2.64 -14.36 4.47
C ASP A 86 2.82 -13.93 3.00
N ARG A 87 1.73 -13.93 2.21
CA ARG A 87 1.71 -13.54 0.79
C ARG A 87 1.29 -12.11 0.55
N TRP A 88 0.99 -11.34 1.59
CA TRP A 88 0.41 -10.02 1.44
C TRP A 88 1.21 -8.98 2.21
N PHE A 89 1.30 -7.77 1.67
CA PHE A 89 1.94 -6.66 2.35
C PHE A 89 1.25 -5.33 2.04
N PRO A 90 0.77 -4.58 3.05
CA PRO A 90 -0.02 -3.38 2.84
C PRO A 90 0.86 -2.15 2.58
N VAL A 91 0.36 -1.26 1.74
CA VAL A 91 0.92 0.07 1.48
C VAL A 91 -0.03 1.17 1.95
N ALA A 92 -1.33 0.96 1.78
CA ALA A 92 -2.36 1.89 2.26
C ALA A 92 -3.65 1.17 2.65
N ILE A 93 -4.48 1.86 3.42
CA ILE A 93 -5.77 1.38 3.91
C ILE A 93 -6.88 2.22 3.28
N PHE A 94 -7.92 1.56 2.76
CA PHE A 94 -9.16 2.19 2.32
C PHE A 94 -10.26 2.03 3.39
N ASP A 95 -10.41 0.82 3.92
CA ASP A 95 -11.35 0.48 4.99
C ASP A 95 -10.81 -0.73 5.79
N LEU A 96 -11.61 -1.27 6.72
CA LEU A 96 -11.24 -2.34 7.65
C LEU A 96 -10.59 -3.56 6.99
N ASP A 97 -11.08 -3.97 5.83
CA ASP A 97 -10.62 -5.13 5.07
C ASP A 97 -10.28 -4.80 3.60
N GLU A 98 -10.12 -3.51 3.29
CA GLU A 98 -9.76 -3.00 1.98
C GLU A 98 -8.40 -2.28 2.00
N PHE A 99 -7.46 -2.71 1.16
CA PHE A 99 -6.08 -2.24 1.18
C PHE A 99 -5.54 -1.99 -0.22
N ALA A 100 -4.66 -0.99 -0.38
CA ALA A 100 -3.66 -1.00 -1.44
C ALA A 100 -2.50 -1.87 -0.97
N LEU A 101 -2.22 -2.97 -1.67
CA LEU A 101 -1.27 -3.99 -1.20
C LEU A 101 -0.45 -4.63 -2.32
N TYR A 102 0.69 -5.21 -1.93
CA TYR A 102 1.40 -6.21 -2.72
C TYR A 102 0.87 -7.61 -2.41
N HIS A 103 0.80 -8.45 -3.44
CA HIS A 103 0.48 -9.87 -3.35
C HIS A 103 1.61 -10.70 -3.98
N LEU A 104 2.11 -11.70 -3.25
CA LEU A 104 3.08 -12.69 -3.69
C LEU A 104 2.38 -13.92 -4.27
N LYS A 105 2.59 -14.17 -5.56
CA LYS A 105 1.98 -15.28 -6.29
C LYS A 105 2.75 -16.58 -6.10
N ASP A 106 2.11 -17.69 -6.45
CA ASP A 106 2.70 -19.04 -6.38
C ASP A 106 3.97 -19.20 -7.24
N ASP A 107 4.10 -18.43 -8.33
CA ASP A 107 5.28 -18.44 -9.20
C ASP A 107 6.42 -17.54 -8.69
N GLY A 108 6.22 -16.89 -7.52
CA GLY A 108 7.17 -15.97 -6.91
C GLY A 108 7.17 -14.56 -7.50
N SER A 109 6.31 -14.28 -8.49
CA SER A 109 6.09 -12.92 -8.96
C SER A 109 5.19 -12.14 -7.99
N THR A 110 5.26 -10.82 -8.05
CA THR A 110 4.41 -9.93 -7.26
C THR A 110 3.47 -9.15 -8.17
N GLU A 111 2.31 -8.80 -7.64
CA GLU A 111 1.35 -7.88 -8.23
C GLU A 111 0.86 -6.89 -7.16
N PHE A 112 0.25 -5.78 -7.59
CA PHE A 112 -0.16 -4.69 -6.72
C PHE A 112 -1.58 -4.22 -7.06
N GLY A 113 -2.36 -3.81 -6.07
CA GLY A 113 -3.64 -3.15 -6.33
C GLY A 113 -4.46 -2.90 -5.07
N HIS A 114 -5.65 -2.35 -5.27
CA HIS A 114 -6.68 -2.21 -4.25
C HIS A 114 -7.48 -3.51 -4.18
N PHE A 115 -7.39 -4.20 -3.05
CA PHE A 115 -7.99 -5.51 -2.82
C PHE A 115 -8.95 -5.45 -1.63
N HIS A 116 -10.10 -6.12 -1.77
CA HIS A 116 -11.13 -6.28 -0.75
C HIS A 116 -11.12 -7.73 -0.27
N PHE A 117 -10.77 -7.97 1.01
CA PHE A 117 -10.64 -9.34 1.51
C PHE A 117 -11.98 -10.05 1.72
N GLU A 118 -13.07 -9.37 2.11
CA GLU A 118 -14.38 -10.04 2.19
C GLU A 118 -14.84 -10.65 0.86
N ASP A 119 -14.69 -9.88 -0.23
CA ASP A 119 -15.10 -10.30 -1.58
C ASP A 119 -14.01 -11.11 -2.31
N LEU A 120 -12.79 -11.16 -1.75
CA LEU A 120 -11.61 -11.81 -2.34
C LEU A 120 -11.31 -11.34 -3.76
N GLU A 121 -11.47 -10.04 -4.01
CA GLU A 121 -11.30 -9.44 -5.34
C GLU A 121 -10.50 -8.14 -5.33
N TYR A 122 -9.87 -7.87 -6.46
CA TYR A 122 -9.31 -6.55 -6.74
C TYR A 122 -10.43 -5.60 -7.14
N VAL A 123 -10.68 -4.59 -6.32
CA VAL A 123 -11.53 -3.45 -6.66
C VAL A 123 -10.86 -2.64 -7.78
N GLU A 124 -9.53 -2.48 -7.70
CA GLU A 124 -8.71 -1.88 -8.74
C GLU A 124 -7.39 -2.65 -8.91
N GLY A 125 -7.16 -3.19 -10.11
CA GLY A 125 -5.99 -4.00 -10.44
C GLY A 125 -6.36 -5.45 -10.81
N PRO A 126 -5.42 -6.41 -10.68
CA PRO A 126 -4.03 -6.21 -10.27
C PRO A 126 -3.18 -5.50 -11.34
N PHE A 127 -2.20 -4.74 -10.89
CA PHE A 127 -1.17 -4.10 -11.68
C PHE A 127 0.18 -4.82 -11.50
N PRO A 128 1.09 -4.76 -12.48
CA PRO A 128 2.42 -5.35 -12.34
C PRO A 128 3.29 -4.71 -11.26
N THR A 129 3.07 -3.42 -10.96
CA THR A 129 3.88 -2.63 -10.03
C THR A 129 3.02 -1.62 -9.27
N MET A 130 3.52 -1.14 -8.13
CA MET A 130 2.86 -0.07 -7.37
C MET A 130 2.87 1.24 -8.17
N THR A 131 3.95 1.52 -8.91
CA THR A 131 4.03 2.71 -9.75
C THR A 131 2.97 2.70 -10.86
N ASP A 132 2.69 1.54 -11.46
CA ASP A 132 1.65 1.43 -12.50
C ASP A 132 0.25 1.72 -11.93
N TRP A 133 -0.02 1.29 -10.69
CA TRP A 133 -1.22 1.66 -9.96
C TRP A 133 -1.25 3.16 -9.65
N MET A 134 -0.16 3.72 -9.12
CA MET A 134 -0.08 5.14 -8.79
C MET A 134 -0.32 6.09 -9.97
N ARG A 135 0.06 5.67 -11.18
CA ARG A 135 -0.19 6.44 -12.41
C ARG A 135 -1.67 6.57 -12.77
N THR A 136 -2.57 5.81 -12.14
CA THR A 136 -4.02 6.02 -12.30
C THR A 136 -4.52 7.23 -11.51
N TYR A 137 -3.75 7.70 -10.50
CA TYR A 137 -4.11 8.79 -9.60
C TYR A 137 -3.33 10.10 -9.83
N THR A 138 -2.13 10.03 -10.39
CA THR A 138 -1.32 11.23 -10.70
C THR A 138 -0.32 10.98 -11.83
N GLU A 139 -0.07 12.01 -12.64
CA GLU A 139 0.95 11.99 -13.71
C GLU A 139 2.37 12.33 -13.18
N GLU A 140 2.52 12.66 -11.90
CA GLU A 140 3.78 13.13 -11.31
C GLU A 140 4.75 12.00 -10.89
N ILE A 141 4.47 10.75 -11.30
CA ILE A 141 5.20 9.51 -10.91
C ILE A 141 5.77 8.73 -12.12
#